data_AF-A0A2W5Q6I1-F1
#
_entry.id   AF-A0A2W5Q6I1-F1
#
_cell.length_a   1.000
_cell.length_b   1.000
_cell.length_c   1.000
_cell.angle_alpha   90.00
_cell.angle_beta   90.00
_cell.angle_gamma   90.00
#
_symmetry.space_group_name_H-M   'P 1'
#
loop_
_entity.id
_entity.type
_entity.pdbx_description
1 polymer ?
#
loop_
_entity_poly.entity_id
_entity_poly.type
_entity_poly.pdbx_seq_one_letter_code
_entity_poly.pdbx_strand_id
1 'polypeptide(L)'
;MGLVVVFFLGIFNFAAHKAVLESGHSMLSQVPWYFQPLGGRLSLIVEFAMLLGAMIAVAGGSAGWAWVYVLYSALNGLSAWLIFSGKV
;
A
#
# COMPACT_ATOMS: atom_id res chain seq x y z
N MET A 1 4.37 -1.08 -21.22
CA MET A 1 3.18 -1.70 -20.57
C MET A 1 3.35 -1.88 -19.06
N GLY A 2 4.47 -2.44 -18.57
CA GLY A 2 4.68 -2.66 -17.13
C GLY A 2 4.54 -1.41 -16.24
N LEU A 3 4.99 -0.24 -16.71
CA LEU A 3 4.81 1.04 -15.99
C LEU A 3 3.35 1.40 -15.75
N VAL A 4 2.49 1.23 -16.76
CA VAL A 4 1.05 1.54 -16.67
C VAL A 4 0.39 0.61 -15.67
N VAL A 5 0.73 -0.68 -15.70
CA VAL A 5 0.20 -1.69 -14.76
C VAL A 5 0.61 -1.37 -13.32
N VAL A 6 1.90 -1.09 -13.09
CA VAL A 6 2.44 -0.73 -11.76
C VAL A 6 1.80 0.55 -11.24
N PHE A 7 1.59 1.55 -12.10
CA PHE A 7 0.92 2.78 -11.73
C PHE A 7 -0.53 2.56 -11.26
N PHE A 8 -1.33 1.80 -12.01
CA PHE A 8 -2.70 1.48 -11.61
C PHE A 8 -2.75 0.65 -10.32
N LEU A 9 -1.85 -0.33 -10.16
CA LEU A 9 -1.71 -1.08 -8.90
C LEU A 9 -1.40 -0.16 -7.72
N GLY A 10 -0.53 0.83 -7.94
CA GLY A 10 -0.28 1.91 -6.99
C GLY A 10 -1.58 2.60 -6.58
N ILE A 11 -2.38 3.08 -7.54
CA ILE A 11 -3.67 3.75 -7.26
C ILE A 11 -4.57 2.86 -6.40
N PHE A 12 -4.73 1.58 -6.76
CA PHE A 12 -5.57 0.64 -5.99
C PHE A 12 -5.04 0.44 -4.57
N ASN A 13 -3.73 0.25 -4.42
CA ASN A 13 -3.11 0.00 -3.14
C ASN A 13 -3.24 1.21 -2.20
N PHE A 14 -3.04 2.42 -2.72
CA PHE A 14 -3.28 3.67 -2.01
C PHE A 14 -4.75 3.84 -1.61
N ALA A 15 -5.69 3.53 -2.51
CA ALA A 15 -7.11 3.60 -2.21
C ALA A 15 -7.51 2.60 -1.11
N ALA A 16 -6.98 1.38 -1.16
CA ALA A 16 -7.23 0.36 -0.14
C ALA A 16 -6.66 0.76 1.22
N HIS A 17 -5.41 1.23 1.28
CA HIS A 17 -4.81 1.74 2.51
C HIS A 17 -5.59 2.94 3.07
N LYS A 18 -5.97 3.89 2.22
CA LYS A 18 -6.79 5.03 2.65
C LYS A 18 -8.15 4.59 3.20
N ALA A 19 -8.80 3.62 2.57
CA ALA A 19 -10.07 3.07 3.03
C ALA A 19 -9.95 2.41 4.41
N VAL A 20 -8.86 1.67 4.68
CA VAL A 20 -8.58 1.07 6.00
C VAL A 20 -8.29 2.15 7.05
N LEU A 21 -7.61 3.24 6.68
CA LEU A 21 -7.36 4.36 7.57
C LEU A 21 -8.63 5.14 7.91
N GLU A 22 -9.48 5.35 6.92
CA GLU A 22 -10.76 6.06 7.08
C GLU A 22 -11.84 5.19 7.72
N SER A 23 -11.72 3.85 7.69
CA SER A 23 -12.70 2.94 8.30
C SER A 23 -12.71 2.96 9.84
N GLY A 24 -11.78 3.67 10.49
CA GLY A 24 -11.85 3.94 11.94
C GLY A 24 -11.80 2.71 12.84
N HIS A 25 -11.27 1.58 12.35
CA HIS A 25 -11.24 0.32 13.10
C HIS A 25 -10.33 0.43 14.33
N SER A 26 -10.74 -0.18 15.44
CA SER A 26 -10.10 -0.16 16.77
C SER A 26 -8.64 -0.62 16.85
N MET A 27 -8.05 -1.09 15.75
CA MET A 27 -6.60 -1.31 15.66
C MET A 27 -5.79 -0.01 15.59
N LEU A 28 -6.36 1.08 15.06
CA LEU A 28 -5.69 2.41 15.09
C LEU A 28 -5.63 3.01 16.50
N SER A 29 -6.53 2.60 17.40
CA SER A 29 -6.50 3.00 18.81
C SER A 29 -5.46 2.25 19.66
N GLN A 30 -4.79 1.23 19.12
CA GLN A 30 -3.66 0.54 19.79
C GLN A 30 -2.29 1.09 19.37
N VAL A 31 -2.25 2.07 18.47
CA VAL A 31 -0.99 2.70 18.06
C VAL A 31 -0.50 3.62 19.19
N PRO A 32 0.75 3.47 19.69
CA PRO A 32 1.26 4.27 20.78
C PRO A 32 1.11 5.76 20.51
N TRP A 33 0.80 6.53 21.55
CA TRP A 33 0.51 7.98 21.50
C TRP A 33 1.46 8.77 20.59
N TYR A 34 2.73 8.38 20.59
CA TYR A 34 3.80 9.07 19.87
C TYR A 34 3.66 9.00 18.34
N PHE A 35 2.95 7.98 17.84
CA PHE A 35 2.69 7.77 16.41
C PHE A 35 1.28 8.18 15.99
N GLN A 36 0.44 8.69 16.90
CA GLN A 36 -0.90 9.20 16.57
C GLN A 36 -0.92 10.36 15.55
N PRO A 37 -0.01 11.36 15.55
CA PRO A 37 -0.01 12.40 14.51
C PRO A 37 0.43 11.88 13.14
N LEU A 38 1.17 10.75 13.10
CA LEU A 38 1.54 10.02 11.89
C LEU A 38 0.58 8.85 11.59
N GLY A 39 -0.50 8.74 12.38
CA GLY A 39 -1.43 7.62 12.55
C GLY A 39 -1.89 7.01 11.23
N GLY A 40 -1.10 6.07 10.73
CA GLY A 40 -1.34 5.39 9.47
C GLY A 40 -0.94 6.15 8.19
N ARG A 41 -0.71 7.47 8.24
CA ARG A 41 -0.14 8.25 7.12
C ARG A 41 1.29 7.84 6.76
N LEU A 42 2.08 7.33 7.73
CA LEU A 42 3.38 6.74 7.44
C LEU A 42 3.29 5.55 6.49
N SER A 43 2.22 4.75 6.58
CA SER A 43 2.04 3.64 5.64
C SER A 43 1.95 4.15 4.21
N LEU A 44 1.18 5.23 3.97
CA LEU A 44 1.06 5.87 2.65
C LEU A 44 2.41 6.41 2.13
N ILE A 45 3.28 6.90 3.01
CA ILE A 45 4.63 7.36 2.62
C ILE A 45 5.49 6.17 2.19
N VAL A 46 5.43 5.06 2.94
CA VAL A 46 6.14 3.82 2.58
C VAL A 46 5.60 3.25 1.28
N GLU A 47 4.28 3.19 1.13
CA GLU A 47 3.58 2.80 -0.10
C GLU A 47 4.07 3.64 -1.30
N PHE A 48 4.24 4.95 -1.10
CA PHE A 48 4.71 5.88 -2.12
C PHE A 48 6.15 5.57 -2.52
N ALA A 49 7.03 5.41 -1.53
CA ALA A 49 8.43 5.10 -1.77
C ALA A 49 8.60 3.78 -2.52
N MET A 50 7.81 2.76 -2.16
CA MET A 50 7.78 1.46 -2.83
C MET A 50 7.29 1.58 -4.27
N LEU A 51 6.19 2.32 -4.51
CA LEU A 51 5.66 2.57 -5.87
C LEU A 51 6.69 3.30 -6.74
N LEU A 52 7.27 4.37 -6.20
CA LEU A 52 8.24 5.20 -6.90
C LEU A 52 9.49 4.38 -7.28
N GLY A 53 10.01 3.58 -6.34
CA GLY A 53 11.13 2.68 -6.59
C GLY A 53 10.82 1.66 -7.69
N ALA A 54 9.64 1.03 -7.65
CA ALA A 54 9.21 0.09 -8.68
C ALA A 54 9.05 0.76 -10.05
N MET A 55 8.48 1.96 -10.11
CA MET A 55 8.35 2.71 -11.37
C MET A 55 9.70 3.11 -11.95
N ILE A 56 10.65 3.58 -11.12
CA ILE A 56 12.01 3.89 -11.56
C ILE A 56 12.70 2.64 -12.12
N ALA A 57 12.61 1.51 -11.41
CA ALA A 57 13.24 0.27 -11.83
C ALA A 57 12.66 -0.29 -13.15
N VAL A 58 11.34 -0.21 -13.32
CA VAL A 58 10.67 -0.64 -14.56
C VAL A 58 10.97 0.32 -15.71
N ALA A 59 11.05 1.63 -15.45
CA ALA A 59 11.47 2.62 -16.44
C ALA A 59 12.93 2.41 -16.88
N GLY A 60 13.79 1.96 -15.97
CA GLY A 60 15.18 1.55 -16.26
C GLY A 60 15.32 0.20 -16.99
N GLY A 61 14.22 -0.43 -17.41
CA GLY A 61 14.22 -1.68 -18.18
C GLY A 61 14.19 -2.96 -17.34
N SER A 62 14.15 -2.87 -16.01
CA SER A 62 14.12 -4.04 -15.14
C SER A 62 12.68 -4.51 -14.88
N ALA A 63 12.13 -5.24 -15.85
CA ALA A 63 10.74 -5.71 -15.82
C ALA A 63 10.40 -6.64 -14.64
N GLY A 64 11.40 -7.28 -14.02
CA GLY A 64 11.19 -8.13 -12.83
C GLY A 64 10.58 -7.38 -11.65
N TRP A 65 10.88 -6.09 -11.50
CA TRP A 65 10.33 -5.26 -10.43
C TRP A 65 8.82 -5.02 -10.57
N ALA A 66 8.28 -5.08 -11.80
CA ALA A 66 6.84 -5.00 -11.99
C ALA A 66 6.13 -6.18 -11.32
N TRP A 67 6.69 -7.40 -11.45
CA TRP A 67 6.12 -8.60 -10.83
C TRP A 67 6.24 -8.60 -9.30
N VAL A 68 7.37 -8.11 -8.78
CA VAL A 68 7.53 -7.91 -7.33
C VAL A 68 6.47 -6.96 -6.81
N TYR A 69 6.24 -5.84 -7.51
CA TYR A 69 5.24 -4.87 -7.10
C TYR A 69 3.81 -5.41 -7.22
N VAL A 70 3.49 -6.18 -8.25
CA VAL A 70 2.20 -6.88 -8.40
C VAL A 70 1.94 -7.80 -7.21
N LEU A 71 2.91 -8.64 -6.84
CA LEU A 71 2.77 -9.55 -5.70
C LEU A 71 2.59 -8.79 -4.39
N TYR A 72 3.40 -7.75 -4.17
CA TYR A 72 3.31 -6.88 -3.00
C TYR A 72 1.92 -6.24 -2.88
N SER A 73 1.42 -5.62 -3.96
CA SER A 73 0.09 -5.00 -3.97
C SER A 73 -1.04 -6.01 -3.75
N ALA A 74 -0.92 -7.24 -4.25
CA ALA A 74 -1.91 -8.29 -4.01
C ALA A 74 -1.97 -8.69 -2.52
N LEU A 75 -0.80 -8.82 -1.88
CA LEU A 75 -0.71 -9.12 -0.45
C LEU A 75 -1.24 -7.98 0.42
N ASN A 76 -0.92 -6.72 0.08
CA ASN A 76 -1.46 -5.56 0.80
C ASN A 76 -2.97 -5.43 0.61
N GLY A 77 -3.48 -5.65 -0.60
CA GLY A 77 -4.91 -5.69 -0.86
C GLY A 77 -5.63 -6.80 -0.07
N LEU A 78 -5.04 -8.00 0.00
CA LEU A 78 -5.59 -9.10 0.80
C LEU A 78 -5.60 -8.76 2.29
N SER A 79 -4.51 -8.16 2.79
CA SER A 79 -4.37 -7.75 4.19
C SER A 79 -5.41 -6.68 4.55
N ALA A 80 -5.56 -5.66 3.70
CA ALA A 80 -6.59 -4.63 3.83
C ALA A 80 -8.00 -5.23 3.82
N TRP A 81 -8.28 -6.19 2.95
CA TRP A 81 -9.58 -6.87 2.90
C TRP A 81 -9.88 -7.71 4.15
N LEU A 82 -8.89 -8.42 4.69
CA LEU A 82 -9.06 -9.21 5.91
C LEU A 82 -9.39 -8.32 7.10
N ILE A 83 -8.67 -7.19 7.24
CA ILE A 83 -8.92 -6.17 8.27
C ILE A 83 -10.30 -5.56 8.09
N PHE A 84 -10.66 -5.11 6.88
CA PHE A 84 -11.96 -4.50 6.63
C PHE A 84 -13.13 -5.47 6.81
N SER A 85 -12.95 -6.75 6.48
CA SER A 85 -13.97 -7.78 6.66
C SER A 85 -14.13 -8.24 8.11
N GLY A 86 -13.33 -7.72 9.05
CA GLY A 86 -13.33 -8.15 10.46
C GLY A 86 -12.93 -9.62 10.64
N LYS A 87 -12.19 -10.19 9.66
CA LYS A 87 -11.67 -11.56 9.74
C LYS A 87 -10.37 -11.65 10.55
N VAL A 88 -9.76 -10.50 10.83
CA VAL A 88 -8.56 -10.28 11.65
C VAL A 88 -8.76 -9.03 12.47
#